data_AF-A0A9W4NMY2-F1
#
_entry.id   AF-A0A9W4NMY2-F1
#
_cell.length_a   1.000
_cell.length_b   1.000
_cell.length_c   1.000
_cell.angle_alpha   90.00
_cell.angle_beta   90.00
_cell.angle_gamma   90.00
#
_symmetry.space_group_name_H-M   'P 1'
#
loop_
_entity.id
_entity.type
_entity.pdbx_description
1 polymer ?
#
loop_
_entity_poly.entity_id
_entity_poly.type
_entity_poly.pdbx_seq_one_letter_code
_entity_poly.pdbx_strand_id
1 'polypeptide(L)' 'MTTAPARSLSSLTAGILNKCGVINPRYPVQLRDLEKWATQLLPSRQFGYVVLTTSAGIMDHEEARRKHVAGKLLGFFY' A
#
# COMPACT_ATOMS: atom_id res chain seq x y z
N MET A 1 19.80 -5.48 16.75
CA MET A 1 19.36 -4.86 15.48
C MET A 1 17.92 -4.43 15.66
N THR A 2 17.70 -3.14 15.88
CA THR A 2 16.52 -2.55 16.50
C THR A 2 15.38 -2.37 15.48
N THR A 3 14.28 -3.09 15.64
CA THR A 3 13.05 -2.83 14.90
C THR A 3 12.38 -1.58 15.48
N ALA A 4 12.30 -0.51 14.68
CA ALA A 4 11.60 0.71 15.05
C ALA A 4 10.10 0.45 15.20
N PRO A 5 9.43 0.98 16.24
CA PRO A 5 7.99 0.86 16.37
C PRO A 5 7.31 1.66 15.25
N ALA A 6 6.45 0.99 14.48
CA ALA A 6 5.57 1.65 13.50
C ALA A 6 4.59 2.55 14.27
N ARG A 7 4.90 3.85 14.34
CA ARG A 7 4.03 4.85 14.95
C ARG A 7 2.80 5.04 14.06
N SER A 8 1.65 4.59 14.51
CA SER A 8 0.35 5.00 13.99
C SER A 8 0.06 6.40 14.53
N LEU A 9 -0.09 7.38 13.63
CA LEU A 9 -0.35 8.77 13.97
C LEU A 9 -1.84 9.04 13.69
N SER A 10 -2.70 8.81 14.68
CA SER A 10 -4.14 9.11 14.58
C SER A 10 -4.39 10.53 15.09
N SER A 11 -4.35 11.52 14.18
CA SER A 11 -4.78 12.90 14.49
C SER A 11 -6.30 12.98 14.48
N LEU A 12 -6.89 13.17 15.66
CA LEU A 12 -8.33 13.41 15.86
C LEU A 12 -8.70 14.81 15.33
N THR A 13 -8.98 14.97 14.04
CA THR A 13 -9.75 16.10 13.48
C THR A 13 -10.05 15.90 11.99
N ALA A 14 -11.28 16.23 11.59
CA ALA A 14 -11.96 16.04 10.30
C ALA A 14 -12.44 14.59 10.01
N GLY A 15 -13.76 14.40 10.05
CA GLY A 15 -14.47 13.11 9.96
C GLY A 15 -14.47 12.43 8.59
N ILE A 16 -13.30 12.33 7.94
CA ILE A 16 -13.05 11.48 6.76
C ILE A 16 -11.73 10.73 6.98
N LEU A 17 -11.53 10.17 8.18
CA LEU A 17 -10.35 9.36 8.50
C LEU A 17 -10.51 7.96 7.94
N ASN A 18 -10.31 7.94 6.64
CA ASN A 18 -10.13 6.80 5.79
C ASN A 18 -8.86 6.06 6.23
N LYS A 19 -9.00 4.78 6.57
CA LYS A 19 -8.07 3.99 7.38
C LYS A 19 -6.76 3.74 6.62
N CYS A 20 -5.63 4.09 7.22
CA CYS A 20 -4.30 3.76 6.71
C CYS A 20 -3.70 2.55 7.45
N GLY A 21 -3.19 1.57 6.70
CA GLY A 21 -2.55 0.36 7.22
C GLY A 21 -1.20 0.13 6.57
N VAL A 22 -0.17 -0.15 7.39
CA VAL A 22 1.15 -0.56 6.91
C VAL A 22 1.20 -2.08 6.85
N ILE A 23 1.76 -2.62 5.77
CA ILE A 23 1.93 -4.07 5.61
C ILE A 23 3.36 -4.43 5.97
N ASN A 24 3.49 -5.30 6.97
CA ASN A 24 4.78 -5.77 7.46
C ASN A 24 4.72 -7.30 7.62
N PRO A 25 5.71 -8.07 7.15
CA PRO A 25 6.93 -7.68 6.43
C PRO A 25 6.66 -7.16 5.00
N ARG A 26 7.62 -6.43 4.43
CA ARG A 26 7.54 -5.89 3.06
C ARG A 26 7.66 -7.03 2.03
N TYR A 27 6.53 -7.65 1.70
CA TYR A 27 6.48 -8.76 0.75
C TYR A 27 6.82 -8.27 -0.67
N PRO A 28 7.72 -8.95 -1.39
CA PRO A 28 7.91 -8.72 -2.82
C PRO A 28 6.65 -9.18 -3.56
N VAL A 29 6.08 -8.28 -4.36
CA VAL A 29 4.88 -8.50 -5.16
C VAL A 29 5.26 -8.44 -6.62
N GLN A 30 4.87 -9.48 -7.36
CA GLN A 30 4.93 -9.46 -8.81
C GLN A 30 3.70 -8.78 -9.37
N LEU A 31 3.79 -8.29 -10.61
CA LEU A 31 2.70 -7.56 -11.25
C LEU A 31 1.42 -8.40 -11.36
N ARG A 32 1.55 -9.71 -11.62
CA ARG A 32 0.42 -10.66 -11.67
C ARG A 32 -0.33 -10.76 -10.34
N ASP A 33 0.37 -10.56 -9.23
CA ASP A 33 -0.18 -10.70 -7.88
C ASP A 33 -0.76 -9.37 -7.38
N LEU A 34 -0.46 -8.24 -8.04
CA LEU A 34 -0.88 -6.91 -7.64
C LEU A 34 -2.41 -6.76 -7.57
N GLU A 35 -3.14 -7.30 -8.55
CA GLU A 35 -4.62 -7.31 -8.53
C GLU A 35 -5.20 -8.15 -7.39
N LYS A 36 -4.52 -9.25 -7.06
CA LYS A 36 -4.91 -10.14 -5.95
C LYS A 36 -4.77 -9.40 -4.62
N TRP A 37 -3.62 -8.73 -4.41
CA TRP A 37 -3.39 -7.91 -3.22
C TRP A 37 -4.34 -6.72 -3.13
N ALA A 38 -4.59 -6.02 -4.24
CA ALA A 38 -5.57 -4.93 -4.28
C ALA A 38 -6.96 -5.42 -3.85
N THR A 39 -7.40 -6.58 -4.37
CA THR A 39 -8.71 -7.16 -4.01
C THR A 39 -8.75 -7.68 -2.56
N GLN A 40 -7.62 -8.12 -1.99
CA GLN A 40 -7.55 -8.60 -0.61
C GLN A 40 -7.46 -7.47 0.42
N LEU A 41 -6.84 -6.34 0.06
CA LEU A 41 -6.55 -5.23 0.99
C LEU A 41 -7.61 -4.13 0.92
N LEU A 42 -8.15 -3.87 -0.26
CA LEU A 42 -9.16 -2.84 -0.45
C LEU A 42 -10.56 -3.47 -0.34
N PRO A 43 -11.48 -2.82 0.40
CA PRO A 43 -12.87 -3.28 0.47
C PRO A 43 -13.59 -3.16 -0.88
N SER A 44 -13.12 -2.29 -1.77
CA SER A 44 -13.61 -2.15 -3.14
C SER A 44 -12.49 -1.73 -4.08
N ARG A 45 -12.47 -2.25 -5.31
CA ARG A 45 -11.47 -1.88 -6.34
C ARG A 45 -11.54 -0.41 -6.75
N GLN A 46 -12.68 0.25 -6.53
CA GLN A 46 -12.89 1.66 -6.85
C GLN A 46 -12.52 2.59 -5.68
N PHE A 47 -12.17 2.04 -4.51
CA PHE A 47 -11.97 2.83 -3.30
C PHE A 47 -10.71 2.44 -2.53
N GLY A 48 -9.76 3.37 -2.51
CA GLY A 48 -8.48 3.27 -1.81
C GLY A 48 -7.31 2.92 -2.71
N TYR A 49 -6.12 3.10 -2.15
CA TYR A 49 -4.86 2.96 -2.86
C TYR A 49 -3.92 2.02 -2.11
N VAL A 50 -3.32 1.10 -2.85
CA VAL A 50 -2.22 0.26 -2.35
C VAL A 50 -0.90 0.90 -2.78
N VAL A 51 -0.03 1.16 -1.80
CA VAL A 51 1.29 1.75 -1.98
C VAL A 51 2.34 0.66 -2.02
N LEU A 52 3.24 0.75 -2.98
CA LEU A 52 4.38 -0.15 -3.14
C LEU A 52 5.67 0.63 -3.43
N THR A 53 6.78 0.07 -2.98
CA THR A 53 8.13 0.53 -3.31
C THR A 53 8.62 -0.24 -4.53
N THR A 54 8.82 0.45 -5.64
CA THR A 54 9.48 -0.10 -6.83
C THR A 54 10.90 0.46 -6.93
N SER A 55 11.70 -0.06 -7.86
CA SER A 55 13.04 0.47 -8.12
C SER A 55 13.05 1.92 -8.61
N ALA A 56 11.93 2.41 -9.14
CA ALA A 56 11.77 3.79 -9.59
C ALA A 56 11.24 4.74 -8.49
N GLY A 57 10.96 4.21 -7.29
CA GLY A 57 10.45 4.97 -6.16
C GLY A 57 9.14 4.40 -5.58
N ILE A 58 8.53 5.18 -4.68
CA ILE A 58 7.25 4.86 -4.05
C ILE A 58 6.14 5.27 -5.01
N MET A 59 5.22 4.37 -5.29
CA MET A 59 4.07 4.61 -6.18
C MET A 59 2.88 3.74 -5.79
N ASP A 60 1.70 4.08 -6.28
CA ASP A 60 0.51 3.28 -6.12
C ASP A 60 0.44 2.12 -7.15
N HIS A 61 -0.47 1.18 -6.88
CA HIS A 61 -0.71 0.03 -7.74
C HIS A 61 -1.20 0.35 -9.16
N GLU A 62 -1.92 1.45 -9.37
CA GLU A 62 -2.37 1.85 -10.72
C GLU A 62 -1.19 2.36 -11.55
N GLU A 63 -0.34 3.18 -10.95
CA GLU A 63 0.84 3.70 -11.61
C GLU A 63 1.87 2.60 -11.88
N ALA A 64 2.04 1.67 -10.93
CA ALA A 64 2.88 0.49 -11.11
C ALA A 64 2.39 -0.40 -12.27
N ARG A 65 1.07 -0.53 -12.42
CA ARG A 65 0.46 -1.27 -13.54
C ARG A 65 0.70 -0.58 -14.88
N ARG A 66 0.56 0.75 -14.94
CA ARG A 66 0.85 1.55 -16.16
C ARG A 66 2.32 1.48 -16.57
N LYS A 67 3.23 1.57 -15.60
CA LYS A 67 4.68 1.52 -15.83
C LYS A 67 5.22 0.09 -15.97
N HIS A 68 4.36 -0.92 -15.79
CA HIS A 68 4.73 -2.34 -15.84
C HIS A 68 5.84 -2.72 -14.85
N VAL A 69 5.85 -2.06 -13.68
CA VAL A 69 6.88 -2.25 -12.65
C VAL A 69 6.31 -2.99 -11.44
N ALA A 70 7.15 -3.85 -10.86
CA ALA A 70 6.86 -4.60 -9.66
C ALA A 70 7.74 -4.11 -8.51
N GLY A 71 7.42 -4.51 -7.28
CA GLY A 71 8.07 -3.94 -6.11
C GLY A 71 7.80 -4.68 -4.83
N LYS A 72 7.90 -3.97 -3.71
CA LYS A 72 7.54 -4.45 -2.39
C LYS A 72 6.35 -3.69 -1.86
N LEU A 73 5.42 -4.39 -1.23
CA LEU A 73 4.26 -3.76 -0.64
C LEU A 73 4.66 -2.92 0.58
N LEU A 74 4.19 -1.68 0.64
CA LEU A 74 4.38 -0.79 1.79
C LEU A 74 3.14 -0.77 2.69
N GLY A 75 1.97 -0.63 2.08
CA GLY A 75 0.73 -0.46 2.82
C GLY A 75 -0.42 -0.08 1.92
N PHE A 76 -1.56 0.24 2.53
CA PHE A 76 -2.74 0.73 1.86
C PHE A 76 -3.36 1.87 2.66
N PHE A 77 -4.11 2.72 1.98
CA PHE A 77 -4.97 3.71 2.61
C PHE A 77 -6.27 3.78 1.82
N TYR A 78 -7.41 3.79 2.50
CA TYR A 78 -8.71 3.94 1.87
C TYR A 78 -9.59 4.86 2.67
#